data_AF-A0A4S8IPJ9-F1
#
_entry.id   AF-A0A4S8IPJ9-F1
#
_cell.length_a   1.000
_cell.length_b   1.000
_cell.length_c   1.000
_cell.angle_alpha   90.00
_cell.angle_beta   90.00
_cell.angle_gamma   90.00
#
_symmetry.space_group_name_H-M   'P 1'
#
loop_
_entity.id
_entity.type
_entity.pdbx_description
1 polymer ?
#
loop_
_entity_poly.entity_id
_entity_poly.type
_entity_poly.pdbx_seq_one_letter_code
_entity_poly.pdbx_strand_id
1 'polypeptide(L)'
;MAMNVLPLTTPRAYLEGKPVGGTRALVSDHLCRHIYNLGCVTGIDGSFTVKAAPRKPLSPSGVLKARFVPEGMYALSRSGAVLFSPTPKPYLQKSPKCTGCAAHAVKAESYQYPFDAAIKLHQLGIDWNAFGHSSLGHPKQFQYRGRHLSGSVRAGPLNHRLDPVPSIQCIVLDIEGTTTPITFVTDVLFPYARDNVRKHLMSTYDSKETQEDIKLLRAQVEDDLKEGILGSVPVPSDDAGKDEVIDSLVTNVEAMIRADRKITSLKQLQGHIWRTGFENKELQGVVYEDVPEALLKWHANGIKVYIYSSGSREAQRLIFGNTSYGDLRKYLCGFFDTTVGNKRESRSYFEISVSVGVDEPSQVMFVTDVYAEAVAAKAAGLQVLISVRPGNAPLPENHGFKTIKSFADIQAEIMIS
;
A
#
# COMPACT_ATOMS: atom_id res chain seq x y z
N MET A 1 42.86 -43.60 33.86
CA MET A 1 41.45 -43.60 34.31
C MET A 1 40.77 -42.34 33.80
N ALA A 2 39.51 -42.50 33.38
CA ALA A 2 38.75 -41.70 32.42
C ALA A 2 38.14 -40.38 32.95
N MET A 3 37.75 -39.49 32.03
CA MET A 3 36.36 -38.98 31.80
C MET A 3 36.37 -38.16 30.48
N ASN A 4 35.85 -38.69 29.36
CA ASN A 4 34.49 -38.57 28.81
C ASN A 4 33.98 -37.15 28.53
N VAL A 5 33.94 -36.74 27.24
CA VAL A 5 32.85 -35.93 26.67
C VAL A 5 32.62 -36.35 25.20
N LEU A 6 31.45 -36.94 24.92
CA LEU A 6 30.91 -37.20 23.58
C LEU A 6 30.10 -35.98 23.09
N PRO A 7 30.05 -35.70 21.77
CA PRO A 7 29.29 -34.58 21.21
C PRO A 7 27.80 -34.94 21.01
N LEU A 8 26.90 -34.07 21.49
CA LEU A 8 25.46 -34.13 21.23
C LEU A 8 25.17 -33.73 19.79
N THR A 9 24.65 -34.69 19.02
CA THR A 9 23.97 -34.50 17.74
C THR A 9 22.46 -34.43 17.96
N THR A 10 21.76 -33.53 17.25
CA THR A 10 20.42 -33.66 16.58
C THR A 10 19.82 -32.25 16.30
N PRO A 11 18.92 -32.05 15.30
CA PRO A 11 19.28 -32.00 13.88
C PRO A 11 18.62 -30.84 13.07
N ARG A 12 19.30 -30.38 12.01
CA ARG A 12 18.83 -29.38 10.99
C ARG A 12 17.72 -29.88 10.04
N ALA A 13 17.01 -30.95 10.38
CA ALA A 13 16.20 -31.74 9.44
C ALA A 13 14.89 -31.08 8.96
N TYR A 14 14.44 -29.95 9.53
CA TYR A 14 13.16 -29.33 9.12
C TYR A 14 13.28 -28.45 7.85
N LEU A 15 14.49 -28.06 7.45
CA LEU A 15 14.72 -27.15 6.30
C LEU A 15 14.94 -27.87 4.97
N GLU A 16 15.02 -29.20 4.96
CA GLU A 16 15.42 -30.02 3.80
C GLU A 16 14.31 -30.98 3.32
N GLY A 17 13.04 -30.70 3.63
CA GLY A 17 11.92 -31.46 3.08
C GLY A 17 11.76 -31.20 1.58
N LYS A 18 11.57 -32.26 0.78
CA LYS A 18 11.23 -32.18 -0.67
C LYS A 18 10.10 -31.17 -1.02
N PRO A 19 9.06 -30.95 -0.20
CA PRO A 19 8.03 -29.93 -0.47
C PRO A 19 8.57 -28.48 -0.43
N VAL A 20 9.52 -28.22 0.46
CA VAL A 20 10.15 -26.89 0.64
C VAL A 20 11.15 -26.62 -0.48
N GLY A 21 11.86 -27.64 -0.95
CA GLY A 21 12.72 -27.58 -2.14
C GLY A 21 11.94 -27.28 -3.42
N GLY A 22 10.78 -27.93 -3.62
CA GLY A 22 9.92 -27.71 -4.79
C GLY A 22 9.34 -26.30 -4.84
N THR A 23 8.91 -25.76 -3.70
CA THR A 23 8.39 -24.39 -3.58
C THR A 23 9.49 -23.35 -3.87
N ARG A 24 10.72 -23.59 -3.39
CA ARG A 24 11.86 -22.69 -3.61
C ARG A 24 12.34 -22.68 -5.06
N ALA A 25 12.27 -23.82 -5.74
CA ALA A 25 12.58 -23.91 -7.17
C ALA A 25 11.51 -23.21 -8.05
N LEU A 26 10.21 -23.36 -7.72
CA LEU A 26 9.11 -22.67 -8.42
C LEU A 26 9.22 -21.15 -8.32
N VAL A 27 9.49 -20.62 -7.12
CA VAL A 27 9.62 -19.18 -6.91
C VAL A 27 10.87 -18.62 -7.59
N SER A 28 12.01 -19.29 -7.42
CA SER A 28 13.29 -18.79 -7.92
C SER A 28 13.50 -18.97 -9.42
N ASP A 29 12.99 -20.05 -10.01
CA ASP A 29 13.34 -20.43 -11.39
C ASP A 29 12.25 -20.09 -12.41
N HIS A 30 10.97 -20.01 -12.00
CA HIS A 30 9.86 -19.63 -12.88
C HIS A 30 9.38 -18.21 -12.67
N LEU A 31 9.07 -17.81 -11.43
CA LEU A 31 8.51 -16.48 -11.17
C LEU A 31 9.55 -15.37 -11.39
N CYS A 32 10.74 -15.49 -10.80
CA CYS A 32 11.79 -14.51 -10.97
C CYS A 32 12.29 -14.41 -12.42
N ARG A 33 12.32 -15.52 -13.17
CA ARG A 33 12.78 -15.54 -14.56
C ARG A 33 11.75 -14.94 -15.51
N HIS A 34 10.46 -15.13 -15.24
CA HIS A 34 9.38 -14.50 -16.00
C HIS A 34 9.36 -12.98 -15.76
N ILE A 35 9.57 -12.53 -14.50
CA ILE A 35 9.68 -11.11 -14.15
C ILE A 35 10.92 -10.46 -14.81
N TYR A 36 12.08 -11.14 -14.81
CA TYR A 36 13.31 -10.63 -15.45
C TYR A 36 13.21 -10.50 -16.96
N ASN A 37 12.53 -11.42 -17.66
CA ASN A 37 12.40 -11.40 -19.12
C ASN A 37 11.35 -10.39 -19.62
N LEU A 38 10.43 -9.95 -18.76
CA LEU A 38 9.44 -8.92 -19.09
C LEU A 38 10.00 -7.49 -19.03
N GLY A 39 11.29 -7.32 -18.71
CA GLY A 39 11.95 -6.00 -18.70
C GLY A 39 11.54 -5.09 -17.53
N CYS A 40 10.68 -5.56 -16.64
CA CYS A 40 10.25 -4.83 -15.45
C CYS A 40 11.11 -5.25 -14.26
N VAL A 41 12.02 -4.37 -13.82
CA VAL A 41 12.37 -4.00 -12.42
C VAL A 41 13.76 -3.36 -12.38
N THR A 42 13.83 -2.11 -11.91
CA THR A 42 15.01 -1.50 -11.27
C THR A 42 15.08 -1.95 -9.80
N GLY A 43 16.28 -2.25 -9.32
CA GLY A 43 16.54 -3.11 -8.16
C GLY A 43 15.81 -2.78 -6.85
N ILE A 44 15.42 -3.84 -6.15
CA ILE A 44 14.78 -3.81 -4.83
C ILE A 44 15.86 -3.91 -3.75
N ASP A 45 15.80 -3.02 -2.75
CA ASP A 45 16.62 -2.98 -1.53
C ASP A 45 18.14 -2.76 -1.68
N GLY A 46 18.53 -1.48 -1.79
CA GLY A 46 19.71 -0.96 -1.09
C GLY A 46 21.10 -1.14 -1.71
N SER A 47 21.27 -1.81 -2.84
CA SER A 47 22.55 -1.88 -3.55
C SER A 47 22.57 -1.01 -4.82
N PHE A 48 23.58 -0.15 -4.97
CA PHE A 48 23.88 0.52 -6.24
C PHE A 48 25.19 -0.04 -6.82
N THR A 49 25.23 -0.27 -8.14
CA THR A 49 26.44 -0.75 -8.83
C THR A 49 27.05 0.40 -9.62
N VAL A 50 28.27 0.82 -9.28
CA VAL A 50 29.00 1.83 -10.07
C VAL A 50 29.92 1.13 -11.06
N LYS A 51 29.82 1.49 -12.34
CA LYS A 51 30.62 0.91 -13.42
C LYS A 51 31.91 1.73 -13.60
N ALA A 52 32.99 1.34 -12.92
CA ALA A 52 34.33 1.86 -13.19
C ALA A 52 35.13 0.81 -13.98
N ALA A 53 35.52 1.07 -15.23
CA ALA A 53 36.39 0.12 -15.94
C ALA A 53 37.78 0.12 -15.28
N PRO A 54 38.39 -1.04 -14.93
CA PRO A 54 38.02 -2.42 -15.28
C PRO A 54 37.39 -3.28 -14.15
N ARG A 55 36.88 -2.71 -13.04
CA ARG A 55 36.36 -3.45 -11.87
C ARG A 55 34.95 -3.00 -11.44
N LYS A 56 34.05 -3.94 -11.14
CA LYS A 56 32.71 -3.64 -10.61
C LYS A 56 32.66 -3.88 -9.10
N PRO A 57 32.61 -2.83 -8.26
CA PRO A 57 32.36 -2.97 -6.83
C PRO A 57 30.87 -3.23 -6.55
N LEU A 58 30.60 -4.13 -5.61
CA LEU A 58 29.25 -4.49 -5.14
C LEU A 58 29.20 -4.42 -3.60
N SER A 59 28.18 -3.76 -3.05
CA SER A 59 27.98 -3.66 -1.59
C SER A 59 27.22 -4.89 -1.04
N PRO A 60 27.59 -5.42 0.15
CA PRO A 60 26.77 -6.40 0.85
C PRO A 60 25.44 -5.79 1.33
N SER A 61 24.39 -6.61 1.41
CA SER A 61 23.10 -6.22 2.00
C SER A 61 23.26 -5.87 3.49
N GLY A 62 22.77 -4.70 3.90
CA GLY A 62 22.71 -4.28 5.31
C GLY A 62 23.69 -3.17 5.77
N VAL A 63 24.45 -2.51 4.89
CA VAL A 63 25.36 -1.42 5.27
C VAL A 63 24.69 -0.04 5.11
N LEU A 64 24.63 0.75 6.19
CA LEU A 64 24.16 2.14 6.15
C LEU A 64 25.07 2.99 5.25
N LYS A 65 24.47 3.66 4.26
CA LYS A 65 25.15 4.33 3.13
C LYS A 65 26.20 5.40 3.50
N ALA A 66 26.26 5.84 4.75
CA ALA A 66 27.21 6.86 5.24
C ALA A 66 28.55 6.30 5.75
N ARG A 67 28.82 4.98 5.66
CA ARG A 67 30.04 4.34 6.21
C ARG A 67 30.73 3.37 5.23
N PHE A 68 30.83 3.72 3.95
CA PHE A 68 31.53 2.88 2.97
C PHE A 68 33.06 3.03 3.10
N VAL A 69 33.75 1.89 3.21
CA VAL A 69 35.21 1.79 3.09
C VAL A 69 35.56 0.69 2.08
N PRO A 70 36.62 0.83 1.27
CA PRO A 70 36.95 -0.11 0.20
C PRO A 70 37.06 -1.58 0.64
N GLU A 71 37.49 -1.80 1.88
CA GLU A 71 37.70 -3.11 2.49
C GLU A 71 36.37 -3.83 2.81
N GLY A 72 35.25 -3.11 2.78
CA GLY A 72 33.89 -3.63 3.02
C GLY A 72 33.12 -4.02 1.76
N MET A 73 33.75 -3.98 0.58
CA MET A 73 33.08 -4.19 -0.71
C MET A 73 33.49 -5.51 -1.37
N TYR A 74 32.60 -6.09 -2.15
CA TYR A 74 32.93 -7.17 -3.09
C TYR A 74 33.47 -6.57 -4.39
N ALA A 75 34.42 -7.24 -5.03
CA ALA A 75 34.82 -6.93 -6.40
C ALA A 75 34.55 -8.13 -7.30
N LEU A 76 33.88 -7.91 -8.44
CA LEU A 76 33.55 -8.96 -9.40
C LEU A 76 34.26 -8.72 -10.74
N SER A 77 34.60 -9.82 -11.42
CA SER A 77 35.07 -9.80 -12.80
C SER A 77 33.92 -9.51 -13.77
N ARG A 78 34.24 -9.22 -15.04
CA ARG A 78 33.24 -9.07 -16.11
C ARG A 78 32.39 -10.33 -16.34
N SER A 79 32.93 -11.51 -16.04
CA SER A 79 32.22 -12.80 -16.13
C SER A 79 31.44 -13.16 -14.86
N GLY A 80 31.42 -12.29 -13.85
CA GLY A 80 30.68 -12.49 -12.60
C GLY A 80 31.43 -13.28 -11.53
N ALA A 81 32.70 -13.63 -11.74
CA ALA A 81 33.52 -14.30 -10.74
C ALA A 81 33.92 -13.32 -9.61
N VAL A 82 33.87 -13.77 -8.35
CA VAL A 82 34.28 -12.98 -7.19
C VAL A 82 35.81 -12.85 -7.18
N LEU A 83 36.31 -11.63 -7.38
CA LEU A 83 37.74 -11.30 -7.33
C LEU A 83 38.19 -10.92 -5.92
N PHE A 84 37.29 -10.32 -5.13
CA PHE A 84 37.56 -9.90 -3.75
C PHE A 84 36.27 -9.95 -2.92
N SER A 85 36.37 -10.41 -1.67
CA SER A 85 35.27 -10.46 -0.70
C SER A 85 35.70 -9.86 0.65
N PRO A 86 34.84 -9.08 1.32
CA PRO A 86 35.17 -8.48 2.60
C PRO A 86 35.32 -9.52 3.73
N THR A 87 36.23 -9.24 4.66
CA THR A 87 36.53 -10.12 5.80
C THR A 87 35.35 -10.14 6.80
N PRO A 88 34.90 -11.30 7.30
CA PRO A 88 33.82 -11.36 8.29
C PRO A 88 34.22 -10.63 9.57
N LYS A 89 33.41 -9.66 10.03
CA LYS A 89 33.60 -9.06 11.36
C LYS A 89 32.97 -9.97 12.42
N PRO A 90 33.62 -10.20 13.59
CA PRO A 90 32.99 -10.92 14.68
C PRO A 90 31.77 -10.16 15.21
N TYR A 91 30.69 -10.87 15.52
CA TYR A 91 29.47 -10.32 16.09
C TYR A 91 29.76 -9.59 17.41
N LEU A 92 29.47 -8.29 17.48
CA LEU A 92 29.39 -7.57 18.75
C LEU A 92 28.12 -8.00 19.47
N GLN A 93 28.30 -8.56 20.66
CA GLN A 93 27.28 -9.02 21.59
C GLN A 93 26.34 -7.86 21.99
N LYS A 94 25.25 -7.67 21.25
CA LYS A 94 24.08 -6.90 21.72
C LYS A 94 22.81 -7.64 21.30
N SER A 95 21.94 -7.87 22.27
CA SER A 95 20.65 -8.54 22.09
C SER A 95 19.80 -7.82 21.03
N PRO A 96 19.06 -8.56 20.18
CA PRO A 96 18.25 -7.95 19.13
C PRO A 96 17.10 -7.14 19.75
N LYS A 97 16.96 -5.87 19.35
CA LYS A 97 15.77 -5.07 19.63
C LYS A 97 14.66 -5.49 18.65
N CYS A 98 13.45 -5.70 19.16
CA CYS A 98 12.25 -6.08 18.38
C CYS A 98 11.68 -4.93 17.54
N THR A 99 12.48 -4.37 16.64
CA THR A 99 12.03 -3.44 15.59
C THR A 99 12.31 -3.96 14.18
N GLY A 100 12.77 -5.21 14.05
CA GLY A 100 13.11 -5.84 12.76
C GLY A 100 12.01 -6.67 12.10
N CYS A 101 10.83 -6.85 12.71
CA CYS A 101 9.80 -7.75 12.19
C CYS A 101 8.68 -7.07 11.36
N ALA A 102 8.65 -5.73 11.27
CA ALA A 102 7.59 -5.03 10.54
C ALA A 102 7.67 -5.22 9.00
N ALA A 103 8.87 -5.41 8.45
CA ALA A 103 9.06 -5.55 7.00
C ALA A 103 8.65 -6.93 6.45
N HIS A 104 8.50 -7.94 7.32
CA HIS A 104 8.07 -9.28 6.90
C HIS A 104 6.55 -9.44 6.87
N ALA A 105 5.81 -8.71 7.72
CA ALA A 105 4.35 -8.78 7.76
C ALA A 105 3.72 -8.17 6.49
N VAL A 106 4.21 -7.01 6.05
CA VAL A 106 3.74 -6.34 4.81
C VAL A 106 4.05 -7.17 3.56
N LYS A 107 5.08 -8.00 3.61
CA LYS A 107 5.50 -8.88 2.50
C LYS A 107 4.65 -10.14 2.36
N ALA A 108 3.93 -10.60 3.38
CA ALA A 108 3.11 -11.81 3.28
C ALA A 108 1.71 -11.52 2.70
N GLU A 109 1.10 -10.41 3.08
CA GLU A 109 -0.28 -10.05 2.67
C GLU A 109 -0.36 -9.57 1.21
N SER A 110 0.71 -9.00 0.67
CA SER A 110 0.76 -8.49 -0.71
C SER A 110 0.91 -9.58 -1.79
N TYR A 111 1.34 -10.80 -1.43
CA TYR A 111 1.42 -11.94 -2.37
C TYR A 111 0.22 -12.89 -2.29
N GLN A 112 -0.70 -12.67 -1.35
CA GLN A 112 -1.84 -13.57 -1.15
C GLN A 112 -2.80 -13.55 -2.35
N TYR A 113 -3.02 -12.38 -2.95
CA TYR A 113 -3.92 -12.22 -4.10
C TYR A 113 -3.40 -12.82 -5.43
N PRO A 114 -2.13 -12.60 -5.86
CA PRO A 114 -1.59 -13.27 -7.04
C PRO A 114 -1.46 -14.79 -6.87
N PHE A 115 -1.17 -15.25 -5.65
CA PHE A 115 -0.99 -16.67 -5.35
C PHE A 115 -2.33 -17.43 -5.37
N ASP A 116 -3.40 -16.85 -4.79
CA ASP A 116 -4.75 -17.42 -4.87
C ASP A 116 -5.30 -17.43 -6.31
N ALA A 117 -4.96 -16.42 -7.12
CA ALA A 117 -5.32 -16.39 -8.54
C ALA A 117 -4.61 -17.50 -9.33
N ALA A 118 -3.31 -17.73 -9.07
CA ALA A 118 -2.55 -18.80 -9.70
C ALA A 118 -3.07 -20.20 -9.31
N ILE A 119 -3.46 -20.40 -8.04
CA ILE A 119 -4.07 -21.65 -7.57
C ILE A 119 -5.43 -21.88 -8.25
N LYS A 120 -6.28 -20.86 -8.36
CA LYS A 120 -7.57 -20.98 -9.06
C LYS A 120 -7.41 -21.32 -10.54
N LEU A 121 -6.45 -20.71 -11.23
CA LEU A 121 -6.15 -21.03 -12.64
C LEU A 121 -5.70 -22.48 -12.81
N HIS A 122 -4.88 -22.99 -11.87
CA HIS A 122 -4.46 -24.39 -11.88
C HIS A 122 -5.61 -25.36 -11.58
N GLN A 123 -6.50 -25.02 -10.63
CA GLN A 123 -7.71 -25.80 -10.32
C GLN A 123 -8.71 -25.84 -11.48
N LEU A 124 -8.72 -24.81 -12.33
CA LEU A 124 -9.54 -24.72 -13.54
C LEU A 124 -8.91 -25.43 -14.76
N GLY A 125 -7.75 -26.08 -14.60
CA GLY A 125 -7.08 -26.83 -15.68
C GLY A 125 -6.54 -25.95 -16.81
N ILE A 126 -6.39 -24.64 -16.57
CA ILE A 126 -5.87 -23.70 -17.57
C ILE A 126 -4.34 -23.79 -17.54
N ASP A 127 -3.77 -24.47 -18.53
CA ASP A 127 -2.31 -24.56 -18.71
C ASP A 127 -1.78 -23.25 -19.32
N TRP A 128 -1.12 -22.45 -18.49
CA TRP A 128 -0.53 -21.16 -18.87
C TRP A 128 0.62 -21.30 -19.87
N ASN A 129 1.13 -22.52 -20.11
CA ASN A 129 2.08 -22.80 -21.20
C ASN A 129 1.44 -22.80 -22.60
N ALA A 130 0.11 -22.84 -22.71
CA ALA A 130 -0.57 -22.90 -24.01
C ALA A 130 -0.55 -21.56 -24.77
N PHE A 131 -0.21 -20.46 -24.11
CA PHE A 131 0.04 -19.18 -24.76
C PHE A 131 1.49 -19.13 -25.25
N GLY A 132 1.75 -19.83 -26.35
CA GLY A 132 3.03 -19.79 -27.04
C GLY A 132 3.39 -18.36 -27.44
N HIS A 133 4.51 -17.87 -26.91
CA HIS A 133 5.18 -16.65 -27.35
C HIS A 133 5.44 -16.72 -28.87
N SER A 134 4.82 -15.84 -29.66
CA SER A 134 5.27 -15.56 -31.01
C SER A 134 6.61 -14.81 -30.94
N SER A 135 7.70 -15.56 -30.88
CA SER A 135 9.07 -15.04 -30.90
C SER A 135 9.46 -14.57 -32.30
N LEU A 136 9.78 -13.27 -32.43
CA LEU A 136 10.52 -12.68 -33.55
C LEU A 136 11.89 -13.37 -33.70
N GLY A 137 12.01 -14.24 -34.71
CA GLY A 137 13.26 -14.93 -35.05
C GLY A 137 14.16 -14.10 -35.96
N HIS A 138 15.44 -13.99 -35.60
CA HIS A 138 16.51 -13.58 -36.51
C HIS A 138 16.59 -14.49 -37.75
N PRO A 139 16.83 -13.94 -38.96
CA PRO A 139 16.80 -14.73 -40.19
C PRO A 139 18.11 -15.52 -40.36
N LYS A 140 18.01 -16.86 -40.44
CA LYS A 140 19.03 -17.70 -41.06
C LYS A 140 18.52 -18.20 -42.41
N GLN A 141 19.38 -18.02 -43.41
CA GLN A 141 19.23 -18.50 -44.79
C GLN A 141 18.81 -19.97 -44.85
N PHE A 142 17.76 -20.27 -45.59
CA PHE A 142 17.59 -21.55 -46.27
C PHE A 142 17.04 -21.31 -47.67
N GLN A 143 17.78 -21.85 -48.65
CA GLN A 143 17.47 -21.85 -50.07
C GLN A 143 16.22 -22.68 -50.34
N TYR A 144 15.27 -22.14 -51.10
CA TYR A 144 14.37 -22.95 -51.91
C TYR A 144 14.14 -22.30 -53.29
N ARG A 145 14.16 -23.17 -54.30
CA ARG A 145 14.03 -22.89 -55.73
C ARG A 145 12.72 -22.15 -56.07
N GLY A 146 12.88 -21.05 -56.80
CA GLY A 146 12.08 -20.60 -57.93
C GLY A 146 10.54 -20.62 -57.84
N ARG A 147 9.94 -19.43 -57.76
CA ARG A 147 9.16 -18.86 -58.87
C ARG A 147 8.94 -17.36 -58.68
N HIS A 148 9.06 -16.67 -59.80
CA HIS A 148 9.06 -15.25 -60.05
C HIS A 148 7.68 -14.62 -59.78
N LEU A 149 7.62 -13.43 -59.18
CA LEU A 149 6.78 -12.31 -59.62
C LEU A 149 7.10 -11.04 -58.81
N SER A 150 7.22 -9.93 -59.52
CA SER A 150 7.88 -8.69 -59.13
C SER A 150 6.91 -7.70 -58.50
N GLY A 151 7.37 -6.90 -57.53
CA GLY A 151 6.62 -5.76 -57.01
C GLY A 151 7.47 -4.91 -56.06
N SER A 152 8.08 -3.86 -56.59
CA SER A 152 8.81 -2.84 -55.83
C SER A 152 7.83 -1.85 -55.20
N VAL A 153 7.90 -1.62 -53.89
CA VAL A 153 7.34 -0.43 -53.23
C VAL A 153 8.40 0.16 -52.30
N ARG A 154 8.81 1.40 -52.63
CA ARG A 154 9.82 2.18 -51.89
C ARG A 154 9.30 2.58 -50.50
N ALA A 155 10.14 2.42 -49.49
CA ALA A 155 9.91 2.93 -48.13
C ALA A 155 10.01 4.48 -48.11
N GLY A 156 8.95 5.15 -47.65
CA GLY A 156 8.99 6.56 -47.26
C GLY A 156 9.53 6.73 -45.83
N PRO A 157 10.12 7.89 -45.48
CA PRO A 157 10.73 8.09 -44.18
C PRO A 157 9.66 8.20 -43.07
N LEU A 158 9.84 7.44 -42.00
CA LEU A 158 9.05 7.51 -40.78
C LEU A 158 9.30 8.87 -40.10
N ASN A 159 8.35 9.78 -40.23
CA ASN A 159 8.23 10.95 -39.36
C ASN A 159 7.82 10.47 -37.96
N HIS A 160 8.79 10.36 -37.04
CA HIS A 160 8.50 10.44 -35.62
C HIS A 160 8.02 11.85 -35.32
N ARG A 161 6.69 12.06 -35.38
CA ARG A 161 6.06 13.18 -34.68
C ARG A 161 6.20 12.91 -33.19
N LEU A 162 6.86 13.83 -32.50
CA LEU A 162 6.82 14.00 -31.06
C LEU A 162 5.38 14.39 -30.63
N ASP A 163 4.98 13.85 -29.47
CA ASP A 163 4.01 14.33 -28.45
C ASP A 163 2.52 13.90 -28.58
N PRO A 164 1.80 13.62 -27.45
CA PRO A 164 1.68 14.50 -26.28
C PRO A 164 2.06 13.92 -24.90
N VAL A 165 2.31 14.88 -23.98
CA VAL A 165 2.24 14.89 -22.51
C VAL A 165 1.73 13.60 -21.84
N PRO A 166 2.32 13.15 -20.72
CA PRO A 166 1.85 11.94 -20.03
C PRO A 166 0.37 12.07 -19.65
N SER A 167 -0.48 11.33 -20.37
CA SER A 167 -1.91 11.16 -20.05
C SER A 167 -2.04 10.65 -18.62
N ILE A 168 -2.90 11.26 -17.81
CA ILE A 168 -3.19 10.79 -16.45
C ILE A 168 -3.57 9.31 -16.49
N GLN A 169 -2.81 8.46 -15.80
CA GLN A 169 -3.06 7.03 -15.72
C GLN A 169 -3.76 6.62 -14.43
N CYS A 170 -3.52 7.40 -13.37
CA CYS A 170 -4.04 7.12 -12.04
C CYS A 170 -4.64 8.39 -11.42
N ILE A 171 -5.78 8.21 -10.74
CA ILE A 171 -6.39 9.25 -9.92
C ILE A 171 -6.35 8.79 -8.47
N VAL A 172 -5.86 9.63 -7.58
CA VAL A 172 -5.89 9.44 -6.13
C VAL A 172 -6.87 10.46 -5.57
N LEU A 173 -7.84 9.99 -4.80
CA LEU A 173 -8.91 10.81 -4.25
C LEU A 173 -8.84 10.88 -2.73
N ASP A 174 -9.06 12.06 -2.20
CA ASP A 174 -9.42 12.23 -0.80
C ASP A 174 -10.88 11.83 -0.53
N ILE A 175 -11.24 11.67 0.74
CA ILE A 175 -12.60 11.34 1.19
C ILE A 175 -13.36 12.59 1.60
N GLU A 176 -13.03 13.13 2.78
CA GLU A 176 -13.73 14.24 3.41
C GLU A 176 -13.60 15.49 2.53
N GLY A 177 -14.70 16.22 2.32
CA GLY A 177 -14.73 17.42 1.47
C GLY A 177 -14.50 17.18 -0.03
N THR A 178 -14.25 15.93 -0.46
CA THR A 178 -13.86 15.59 -1.83
C THR A 178 -14.83 14.62 -2.49
N THR A 179 -14.89 13.37 -2.02
CA THR A 179 -15.88 12.37 -2.48
C THR A 179 -17.10 12.32 -1.56
N THR A 180 -16.93 12.71 -0.30
CA THR A 180 -17.90 12.61 0.78
C THR A 180 -18.04 13.96 1.46
N PRO A 181 -19.24 14.39 1.89
CA PRO A 181 -19.41 15.61 2.69
C PRO A 181 -18.51 15.61 3.93
N ILE A 182 -17.85 16.73 4.20
CA ILE A 182 -16.99 16.87 5.40
C ILE A 182 -17.76 16.58 6.70
N THR A 183 -19.05 16.95 6.71
CA THR A 183 -19.97 16.72 7.84
C THR A 183 -20.29 15.25 8.07
N PHE A 184 -20.13 14.36 7.09
CA PHE A 184 -20.46 12.94 7.28
C PHE A 184 -19.56 12.29 8.33
N VAL A 185 -18.27 12.61 8.35
CA VAL A 185 -17.35 12.04 9.33
C VAL A 185 -17.60 12.64 10.72
N THR A 186 -17.72 13.97 10.80
CA THR A 186 -17.86 14.69 12.08
C THR A 186 -19.24 14.55 12.71
N ASP A 187 -20.30 14.48 11.90
CA ASP A 187 -21.68 14.57 12.38
C ASP A 187 -22.39 13.21 12.35
N VAL A 188 -21.84 12.21 11.65
CA VAL A 188 -22.42 10.86 11.55
C VAL A 188 -21.48 9.80 12.11
N LEU A 189 -20.27 9.62 11.53
CA LEU A 189 -19.41 8.50 11.92
C LEU A 189 -18.87 8.60 13.34
N PHE A 190 -18.31 9.74 13.75
CA PHE A 190 -17.80 9.91 15.12
C PHE A 190 -18.92 9.88 16.18
N PRO A 191 -20.06 10.57 16.01
CA PRO A 191 -21.18 10.46 16.94
C PRO A 191 -21.72 9.04 17.02
N TYR A 192 -21.85 8.32 15.89
CA TYR A 192 -22.30 6.93 15.92
C TYR A 192 -21.36 6.04 16.74
N ALA A 193 -20.04 6.17 16.57
CA ALA A 193 -19.09 5.39 17.35
C ALA A 193 -19.19 5.69 18.86
N ARG A 194 -19.34 6.97 19.22
CA ARG A 194 -19.54 7.42 20.60
C ARG A 194 -20.82 6.81 21.19
N ASP A 195 -21.94 6.90 20.49
CA ASP A 195 -23.25 6.52 21.03
C ASP A 195 -23.45 4.99 21.06
N ASN A 196 -22.69 4.24 20.26
CA ASN A 196 -22.81 2.78 20.15
C ASN A 196 -21.66 1.99 20.80
N VAL A 197 -20.64 2.66 21.35
CA VAL A 197 -19.49 1.97 21.98
C VAL A 197 -19.93 0.98 23.06
N ARG A 198 -20.86 1.37 23.93
CA ARG A 198 -21.39 0.49 24.98
C ARG A 198 -22.08 -0.74 24.39
N LYS A 199 -23.00 -0.52 23.45
CA LYS A 199 -23.76 -1.59 22.78
C LYS A 199 -22.81 -2.58 22.11
N HIS A 200 -21.83 -2.08 21.37
CA HIS A 200 -20.81 -2.90 20.71
C HIS A 200 -20.05 -3.73 21.74
N LEU A 201 -19.39 -3.08 22.72
CA LEU A 201 -18.61 -3.77 23.74
C LEU A 201 -19.43 -4.82 24.51
N MET A 202 -20.69 -4.55 24.86
CA MET A 202 -21.53 -5.55 25.54
C MET A 202 -21.80 -6.77 24.66
N SER A 203 -22.09 -6.55 23.37
CA SER A 203 -22.44 -7.60 22.42
C SER A 203 -21.25 -8.45 21.97
N THR A 204 -20.06 -7.86 21.87
CA THR A 204 -18.87 -8.52 21.34
C THR A 204 -17.80 -8.78 22.39
N TYR A 205 -18.07 -8.50 23.68
CA TYR A 205 -17.09 -8.60 24.76
C TYR A 205 -16.27 -9.89 24.74
N ASP A 206 -16.95 -11.04 24.60
CA ASP A 206 -16.31 -12.36 24.67
C ASP A 206 -15.59 -12.75 23.36
N SER A 207 -15.68 -11.91 22.33
CA SER A 207 -14.97 -12.11 21.08
C SER A 207 -13.47 -11.80 21.24
N LYS A 208 -12.65 -12.55 20.53
CA LYS A 208 -11.20 -12.35 20.53
C LYS A 208 -10.81 -10.94 20.07
N GLU A 209 -11.48 -10.42 19.03
CA GLU A 209 -11.22 -9.10 18.46
C GLU A 209 -11.47 -7.99 19.49
N THR A 210 -12.63 -8.02 20.17
CA THR A 210 -12.94 -7.04 21.21
C THR A 210 -12.05 -7.16 22.44
N GLN A 211 -11.63 -8.36 22.82
CA GLN A 211 -10.64 -8.52 23.90
C GLN A 211 -9.28 -7.92 23.56
N GLU A 212 -8.84 -8.01 22.30
CA GLU A 212 -7.62 -7.35 21.81
C GLU A 212 -7.77 -5.81 21.84
N ASP A 213 -8.93 -5.28 21.44
CA ASP A 213 -9.23 -3.85 21.56
C ASP A 213 -9.19 -3.37 23.01
N ILE A 214 -9.86 -4.09 23.91
CA ILE A 214 -9.90 -3.78 25.35
C ILE A 214 -8.49 -3.74 25.92
N LYS A 215 -7.64 -4.70 25.56
CA LYS A 215 -6.24 -4.74 26.01
C LYS A 215 -5.45 -3.52 25.55
N LEU A 216 -5.60 -3.12 24.28
CA LEU A 216 -4.91 -1.95 23.73
C LEU A 216 -5.44 -0.64 24.32
N LEU A 217 -6.73 -0.55 24.57
CA LEU A 217 -7.35 0.60 25.24
C LEU A 217 -6.91 0.71 26.69
N ARG A 218 -6.85 -0.40 27.43
CA ARG A 218 -6.32 -0.44 28.81
C ARG A 218 -4.89 0.10 28.87
N ALA A 219 -4.01 -0.39 28.00
CA ALA A 219 -2.64 0.09 27.94
C ALA A 219 -2.57 1.61 27.66
N GLN A 220 -3.39 2.11 26.73
CA GLN A 220 -3.45 3.54 26.45
C GLN A 220 -3.96 4.34 27.65
N VAL A 221 -5.02 3.88 28.32
CA VAL A 221 -5.59 4.56 29.49
C VAL A 221 -4.60 4.58 30.66
N GLU A 222 -3.83 3.51 30.87
CA GLU A 222 -2.76 3.49 31.87
C GLU A 222 -1.69 4.54 31.59
N ASP A 223 -1.30 4.73 30.33
CA ASP A 223 -0.33 5.75 29.95
C ASP A 223 -0.94 7.15 30.09
N ASP A 224 -2.21 7.35 29.70
CA ASP A 224 -2.93 8.61 29.87
C ASP A 224 -3.07 9.01 31.34
N LEU A 225 -3.30 8.05 32.24
CA LEU A 225 -3.35 8.28 33.69
C LEU A 225 -1.98 8.69 34.26
N LYS A 226 -0.88 8.10 33.76
CA LYS A 226 0.49 8.51 34.15
C LYS A 226 0.81 9.92 33.69
N GLU A 227 0.33 10.29 32.51
CA GLU A 227 0.49 11.64 31.94
C GLU A 227 -0.48 12.67 32.53
N GLY A 228 -1.48 12.25 33.30
CA GLY A 228 -2.46 13.13 33.93
C GLY A 228 -3.46 13.72 32.93
N ILE A 229 -3.78 13.01 31.85
CA ILE A 229 -4.73 13.45 30.83
C ILE A 229 -6.15 13.51 31.42
N LEU A 230 -6.77 14.69 31.35
CA LEU A 230 -8.12 14.94 31.85
C LEU A 230 -9.16 14.03 31.18
N GLY A 231 -10.06 13.45 31.99
CA GLY A 231 -11.12 12.56 31.53
C GLY A 231 -10.75 11.07 31.50
N SER A 232 -9.50 10.73 31.84
CA SER A 232 -9.06 9.33 31.94
C SER A 232 -9.50 8.74 33.28
N VAL A 233 -10.09 7.55 33.25
CA VAL A 233 -10.51 6.79 34.45
C VAL A 233 -9.87 5.41 34.47
N PRO A 234 -9.44 4.89 35.63
CA PRO A 234 -8.84 3.56 35.71
C PRO A 234 -9.83 2.49 35.21
N VAL A 235 -9.32 1.58 34.37
CA VAL A 235 -10.07 0.41 33.93
C VAL A 235 -9.81 -0.72 34.94
N PRO A 236 -10.86 -1.28 35.58
CA PRO A 236 -10.68 -2.34 36.56
C PRO A 236 -10.20 -3.65 35.92
N SER A 237 -9.71 -4.58 36.75
CA SER A 237 -9.34 -5.92 36.29
C SER A 237 -10.57 -6.69 35.82
N ASP A 238 -10.34 -7.76 35.05
CA ASP A 238 -11.44 -8.61 34.54
C ASP A 238 -12.25 -9.28 35.68
N ASP A 239 -11.67 -9.38 36.88
CA ASP A 239 -12.32 -9.94 38.07
C ASP A 239 -13.41 -9.03 38.66
N ALA A 240 -13.41 -7.73 38.32
CA ALA A 240 -14.41 -6.76 38.78
C ALA A 240 -15.78 -6.95 38.10
N GLY A 241 -15.84 -7.76 37.04
CA GLY A 241 -17.04 -8.03 36.27
C GLY A 241 -17.13 -7.22 34.99
N LYS A 242 -17.77 -7.84 34.00
CA LYS A 242 -17.89 -7.33 32.61
C LYS A 242 -18.46 -5.92 32.53
N ASP A 243 -19.52 -5.62 33.29
CA ASP A 243 -20.21 -4.33 33.20
C ASP A 243 -19.35 -3.17 33.70
N GLU A 244 -18.61 -3.35 34.81
CA GLU A 244 -17.72 -2.32 35.35
C GLU A 244 -16.55 -2.01 34.41
N VAL A 245 -15.97 -3.04 33.79
CA VAL A 245 -14.93 -2.86 32.78
C VAL A 245 -15.45 -2.06 31.59
N ILE A 246 -16.65 -2.39 31.10
CA ILE A 246 -17.27 -1.68 29.98
C ILE A 246 -17.59 -0.23 30.35
N ASP A 247 -18.11 0.04 31.55
CA ASP A 247 -18.40 1.40 32.02
C ASP A 247 -17.18 2.32 32.02
N SER A 248 -16.05 1.83 32.57
CA SER A 248 -14.80 2.56 32.54
C SER A 248 -14.30 2.79 31.11
N LEU A 249 -14.39 1.78 30.24
CA LEU A 249 -13.94 1.91 28.85
C LEU A 249 -14.80 2.91 28.07
N VAL A 250 -16.13 2.86 28.21
CA VAL A 250 -17.07 3.80 27.58
C VAL A 250 -16.71 5.23 28.00
N THR A 251 -16.51 5.47 29.30
CA THR A 251 -16.14 6.79 29.83
C THR A 251 -14.84 7.31 29.21
N ASN A 252 -13.80 6.46 29.14
CA ASN A 252 -12.52 6.82 28.53
C ASN A 252 -12.66 7.10 27.02
N VAL A 253 -13.35 6.22 26.28
CA VAL A 253 -13.53 6.35 24.84
C VAL A 253 -14.31 7.62 24.49
N GLU A 254 -15.39 7.92 25.23
CA GLU A 254 -16.15 9.16 25.04
C GLU A 254 -15.30 10.40 25.29
N ALA A 255 -14.45 10.39 26.33
CA ALA A 255 -13.52 11.48 26.61
C ALA A 255 -12.48 11.64 25.48
N MET A 256 -11.93 10.53 24.97
CA MET A 256 -10.96 10.55 23.87
C MET A 256 -11.58 11.08 22.57
N ILE A 257 -12.82 10.68 22.24
CA ILE A 257 -13.55 11.18 21.07
C ILE A 257 -13.86 12.67 21.23
N ARG A 258 -14.34 13.09 22.40
CA ARG A 258 -14.67 14.50 22.67
C ARG A 258 -13.45 15.42 22.55
N ALA A 259 -12.27 14.92 22.89
CA ALA A 259 -11.01 15.64 22.79
C ALA A 259 -10.32 15.49 21.41
N ASP A 260 -10.98 14.87 20.40
CA ASP A 260 -10.44 14.59 19.06
C ASP A 260 -9.03 13.96 19.11
N ARG A 261 -8.83 13.02 20.04
CA ARG A 261 -7.51 12.41 20.26
C ARG A 261 -7.22 11.37 19.17
N LYS A 262 -6.10 11.54 18.47
CA LYS A 262 -5.67 10.67 17.36
C LYS A 262 -4.89 9.47 17.88
N ILE A 263 -5.60 8.55 18.53
CA ILE A 263 -5.04 7.36 19.19
C ILE A 263 -5.26 6.12 18.33
N THR A 264 -4.23 5.27 18.18
CA THR A 264 -4.32 4.04 17.39
C THR A 264 -5.34 3.04 17.94
N SER A 265 -5.35 2.81 19.26
CA SER A 265 -6.30 1.89 19.90
C SER A 265 -7.75 2.35 19.75
N LEU A 266 -8.01 3.66 19.86
CA LEU A 266 -9.32 4.25 19.60
C LEU A 266 -9.76 4.03 18.15
N LYS A 267 -8.88 4.29 17.19
CA LYS A 267 -9.19 4.13 15.75
C LYS A 267 -9.55 2.69 15.40
N GLN A 268 -8.88 1.71 16.01
CA GLN A 268 -9.19 0.29 15.80
C GLN A 268 -10.61 -0.04 16.30
N LEU A 269 -10.93 0.32 17.55
CA LEU A 269 -12.27 0.11 18.09
C LEU A 269 -13.36 0.84 17.28
N GLN A 270 -13.10 2.08 16.86
CA GLN A 270 -14.02 2.83 16.00
C GLN A 270 -14.28 2.09 14.68
N GLY A 271 -13.24 1.50 14.07
CA GLY A 271 -13.37 0.64 12.89
C GLY A 271 -14.35 -0.51 13.09
N HIS A 272 -14.22 -1.24 14.19
CA HIS A 272 -15.08 -2.38 14.52
C HIS A 272 -16.54 -1.96 14.83
N ILE A 273 -16.72 -0.84 15.52
CA ILE A 273 -18.06 -0.28 15.78
C ILE A 273 -18.71 0.13 14.46
N TRP A 274 -17.99 0.81 13.57
CA TRP A 274 -18.51 1.16 12.24
C TRP A 274 -18.83 -0.06 11.41
N ARG A 275 -17.97 -1.10 11.42
CA ARG A 275 -18.23 -2.37 10.74
C ARG A 275 -19.59 -2.94 11.15
N THR A 276 -19.84 -3.00 12.45
CA THR A 276 -21.12 -3.44 13.03
C THR A 276 -22.29 -2.58 12.54
N GLY A 277 -22.12 -1.25 12.53
CA GLY A 277 -23.16 -0.32 12.09
C GLY A 277 -23.50 -0.44 10.61
N PHE A 278 -22.50 -0.64 9.75
CA PHE A 278 -22.71 -0.87 8.32
C PHE A 278 -23.35 -2.23 8.04
N GLU A 279 -22.90 -3.30 8.73
CA GLU A 279 -23.47 -4.64 8.59
C GLU A 279 -24.94 -4.71 9.03
N ASN A 280 -25.27 -4.01 10.12
CA ASN A 280 -26.64 -3.89 10.61
C ASN A 280 -27.50 -2.87 9.82
N LYS A 281 -26.93 -2.20 8.81
CA LYS A 281 -27.58 -1.14 8.03
C LYS A 281 -28.05 0.05 8.86
N GLU A 282 -27.44 0.27 10.02
CA GLU A 282 -27.62 1.46 10.85
C GLU A 282 -26.80 2.64 10.29
N LEU A 283 -25.72 2.33 9.57
CA LEU A 283 -24.91 3.29 8.81
C LEU A 283 -25.02 3.02 7.31
N GLN A 284 -24.99 4.10 6.53
CA GLN A 284 -24.88 4.07 5.07
C GLN A 284 -23.80 5.04 4.61
N GLY A 285 -22.97 4.62 3.66
CA GLY A 285 -21.90 5.43 3.12
C GLY A 285 -22.48 6.54 2.24
N VAL A 286 -22.11 7.78 2.53
CA VAL A 286 -22.55 8.94 1.77
C VAL A 286 -21.43 9.39 0.85
N VAL A 287 -21.73 9.58 -0.43
CA VAL A 287 -20.84 10.19 -1.42
C VAL A 287 -21.65 11.22 -2.23
N TYR A 288 -20.98 12.22 -2.80
CA TYR A 288 -21.65 13.17 -3.70
C TYR A 288 -22.19 12.46 -4.95
N GLU A 289 -23.29 12.97 -5.50
CA GLU A 289 -24.04 12.34 -6.60
C GLU A 289 -23.22 12.16 -7.89
N ASP A 290 -22.22 13.02 -8.09
CA ASP A 290 -21.35 12.99 -9.27
C ASP A 290 -20.18 11.98 -9.14
N VAL A 291 -19.90 11.48 -7.94
CA VAL A 291 -18.78 10.56 -7.69
C VAL A 291 -18.98 9.19 -8.36
N PRO A 292 -20.12 8.49 -8.20
CA PRO A 292 -20.32 7.18 -8.81
C PRO A 292 -20.20 7.21 -10.35
N GLU A 293 -20.76 8.23 -10.99
CA GLU A 293 -20.71 8.37 -12.45
C GLU A 293 -19.28 8.61 -12.94
N ALA A 294 -18.52 9.46 -12.24
CA ALA A 294 -17.11 9.70 -12.56
C ALA A 294 -16.26 8.44 -12.39
N LEU A 295 -16.41 7.71 -11.27
CA LEU A 295 -15.71 6.45 -11.03
C LEU A 295 -15.98 5.41 -12.13
N LEU A 296 -17.25 5.27 -12.54
CA LEU A 296 -17.65 4.39 -13.63
C LEU A 296 -16.96 4.77 -14.95
N LYS A 297 -16.95 6.06 -15.30
CA LYS A 297 -16.33 6.56 -16.53
C LYS A 297 -14.81 6.36 -16.52
N TRP A 298 -14.13 6.67 -15.42
CA TRP A 298 -12.68 6.48 -15.30
C TRP A 298 -12.31 5.01 -15.41
N HIS A 299 -13.05 4.14 -14.73
CA HIS A 299 -12.87 2.70 -14.84
C HIS A 299 -13.08 2.19 -16.28
N ALA A 300 -14.13 2.66 -16.98
CA ALA A 300 -14.39 2.30 -18.37
C ALA A 300 -13.29 2.77 -19.34
N ASN A 301 -12.62 3.88 -19.01
CA ASN A 301 -11.48 4.41 -19.78
C ASN A 301 -10.12 3.81 -19.34
N GLY A 302 -10.11 2.82 -18.44
CA GLY A 302 -8.88 2.17 -17.97
C GLY A 302 -8.04 3.01 -17.00
N ILE A 303 -8.58 4.11 -16.46
CA ILE A 303 -7.93 4.94 -15.45
C ILE A 303 -8.08 4.26 -14.09
N LYS A 304 -6.95 4.04 -13.41
CA LYS A 304 -6.94 3.41 -12.08
C LYS A 304 -7.28 4.45 -11.02
N VAL A 305 -8.19 4.12 -10.10
CA VAL A 305 -8.60 5.03 -9.04
C VAL A 305 -8.21 4.47 -7.68
N TYR A 306 -7.60 5.30 -6.84
CA TYR A 306 -7.20 4.98 -5.48
C TYR A 306 -7.75 6.00 -4.50
N ILE A 307 -7.90 5.61 -3.24
CA ILE A 307 -8.28 6.51 -2.16
C ILE A 307 -7.08 6.78 -1.27
N TYR A 308 -6.92 8.01 -0.79
CA TYR A 308 -5.95 8.36 0.24
C TYR A 308 -6.59 9.26 1.31
N SER A 309 -6.80 8.72 2.50
CA SER A 309 -7.47 9.41 3.60
C SER A 309 -6.78 9.16 4.95
N SER A 310 -7.08 9.99 5.95
CA SER A 310 -6.57 9.82 7.31
C SER A 310 -7.29 8.70 8.09
N GLY A 311 -8.47 8.29 7.63
CA GLY A 311 -9.19 7.12 8.14
C GLY A 311 -8.50 5.81 7.77
N SER A 312 -8.67 4.77 8.58
CA SER A 312 -8.08 3.44 8.32
C SER A 312 -8.60 2.87 7.00
N ARG A 313 -7.79 2.06 6.30
CA ARG A 313 -8.21 1.39 5.06
C ARG A 313 -9.52 0.61 5.22
N GLU A 314 -9.76 0.04 6.40
CA GLU A 314 -11.01 -0.63 6.72
C GLU A 314 -12.20 0.34 6.67
N ALA A 315 -12.13 1.48 7.37
CA ALA A 315 -13.18 2.49 7.36
C ALA A 315 -13.46 3.00 5.94
N GLN A 316 -12.40 3.20 5.14
CA GLN A 316 -12.56 3.58 3.73
C GLN A 316 -13.33 2.51 2.94
N ARG A 317 -13.00 1.22 3.12
CA ARG A 317 -13.72 0.11 2.46
C ARG A 317 -15.18 0.02 2.92
N LEU A 318 -15.47 0.32 4.19
CA LEU A 318 -16.83 0.33 4.72
C LEU A 318 -17.67 1.44 4.08
N ILE A 319 -17.13 2.67 3.96
CA ILE A 319 -17.82 3.81 3.34
C ILE A 319 -18.17 3.47 1.88
N PHE A 320 -17.18 3.12 1.05
CA PHE A 320 -17.42 2.88 -0.38
C PHE A 320 -18.14 1.55 -0.68
N GLY A 321 -18.12 0.59 0.26
CA GLY A 321 -18.80 -0.69 0.10
C GLY A 321 -20.30 -0.65 0.38
N ASN A 322 -20.75 0.32 1.18
CA ASN A 322 -22.12 0.37 1.71
C ASN A 322 -22.84 1.68 1.32
N THR A 323 -22.72 2.13 0.07
CA THR A 323 -23.37 3.37 -0.39
C THR A 323 -24.80 3.15 -0.88
N SER A 324 -25.59 4.22 -1.01
CA SER A 324 -26.91 4.18 -1.67
C SER A 324 -26.84 3.83 -3.16
N TYR A 325 -25.67 3.97 -3.78
CA TYR A 325 -25.38 3.61 -5.17
C TYR A 325 -24.86 2.17 -5.33
N GLY A 326 -24.88 1.38 -4.25
CA GLY A 326 -24.32 0.04 -4.17
C GLY A 326 -22.83 0.04 -3.79
N ASP A 327 -22.17 -1.09 -4.05
CA ASP A 327 -20.73 -1.23 -3.76
C ASP A 327 -19.89 -0.53 -4.84
N LEU A 328 -19.26 0.59 -4.49
CA LEU A 328 -18.39 1.38 -5.37
C LEU A 328 -16.95 0.87 -5.41
N ARG A 329 -16.56 -0.06 -4.53
CA ARG A 329 -15.18 -0.60 -4.46
C ARG A 329 -14.78 -1.31 -5.74
N LYS A 330 -15.74 -1.78 -6.53
CA LYS A 330 -15.51 -2.38 -7.86
C LYS A 330 -14.82 -1.41 -8.85
N TYR A 331 -14.88 -0.10 -8.62
CA TYR A 331 -14.19 0.91 -9.43
C TYR A 331 -12.86 1.38 -8.81
N LEU A 332 -12.51 0.90 -7.63
CA LEU A 332 -11.33 1.32 -6.87
C LEU A 332 -10.26 0.22 -6.91
N CYS A 333 -9.03 0.60 -7.20
CA CYS A 333 -7.88 -0.29 -7.26
C CYS A 333 -7.19 -0.48 -5.90
N GLY A 334 -7.35 0.46 -4.97
CA GLY A 334 -6.73 0.37 -3.66
C GLY A 334 -7.00 1.55 -2.74
N PHE A 335 -6.54 1.41 -1.49
CA PHE A 335 -6.75 2.35 -0.40
C PHE A 335 -5.42 2.61 0.30
N PHE A 336 -5.07 3.88 0.46
CA PHE A 336 -3.95 4.37 1.23
C PHE A 336 -4.47 5.08 2.47
N ASP A 337 -3.78 4.89 3.59
CA ASP A 337 -4.02 5.60 4.83
C ASP A 337 -2.69 6.15 5.38
N THR A 338 -2.69 6.68 6.60
CA THR A 338 -1.50 7.29 7.21
C THR A 338 -0.33 6.32 7.42
N THR A 339 -0.48 5.03 7.12
CA THR A 339 0.64 4.07 7.12
C THR A 339 1.64 4.34 5.99
N VAL A 340 1.22 4.97 4.88
CA VAL A 340 2.15 5.41 3.82
C VAL A 340 2.88 6.71 4.19
N GLY A 341 2.31 7.48 5.11
CA GLY A 341 2.86 8.73 5.63
C GLY A 341 1.78 9.77 5.93
N ASN A 342 2.19 10.96 6.37
CA ASN A 342 1.25 12.05 6.64
C ASN A 342 0.78 12.69 5.31
N LYS A 343 -0.51 13.06 5.19
CA LYS A 343 -1.07 13.70 3.99
C LYS A 343 -0.48 15.09 3.70
N ARG A 344 0.19 15.73 4.67
CA ARG A 344 0.87 17.03 4.49
C ARG A 344 2.36 16.90 4.13
N GLU A 345 2.86 15.68 3.96
CA GLU A 345 4.25 15.43 3.61
C GLU A 345 4.38 14.98 2.16
N SER A 346 5.24 15.65 1.38
CA SER A 346 5.47 15.32 -0.03
C SER A 346 5.97 13.89 -0.23
N ARG A 347 6.74 13.36 0.74
CA ARG A 347 7.23 12.00 0.72
C ARG A 347 6.11 10.97 0.59
N SER A 348 4.99 11.17 1.26
CA SER A 348 3.85 10.24 1.21
C SER A 348 3.33 10.07 -0.21
N TYR A 349 3.26 11.16 -0.98
CA TYR A 349 2.80 11.13 -2.38
C TYR A 349 3.82 10.50 -3.33
N PHE A 350 5.10 10.66 -3.05
CA PHE A 350 6.16 9.94 -3.75
C PHE A 350 6.07 8.43 -3.50
N GLU A 351 5.84 8.00 -2.25
CA GLU A 351 5.64 6.58 -1.95
C GLU A 351 4.36 6.03 -2.60
N ILE A 352 3.30 6.84 -2.69
CA ILE A 352 2.08 6.48 -3.43
C ILE A 352 2.38 6.32 -4.93
N SER A 353 3.09 7.25 -5.58
CA SER A 353 3.41 7.14 -7.01
C SER A 353 4.23 5.89 -7.32
N VAL A 354 5.20 5.55 -6.47
CA VAL A 354 5.96 4.29 -6.55
C VAL A 354 5.04 3.08 -6.35
N SER A 355 4.16 3.12 -5.35
CA SER A 355 3.26 2.00 -5.01
C SER A 355 2.24 1.69 -6.10
N VAL A 356 1.73 2.71 -6.79
CA VAL A 356 0.78 2.51 -7.92
C VAL A 356 1.49 2.11 -9.22
N GLY A 357 2.82 2.23 -9.27
CA GLY A 357 3.67 1.76 -10.36
C GLY A 357 3.62 2.63 -11.61
N VAL A 358 3.55 3.96 -11.44
CA VAL A 358 3.73 4.91 -12.55
C VAL A 358 5.22 5.19 -12.78
N ASP A 359 5.59 5.55 -14.01
CA ASP A 359 6.96 5.92 -14.35
C ASP A 359 7.28 7.34 -13.84
N GLU A 360 6.31 8.26 -13.98
CA GLU A 360 6.45 9.67 -13.59
C GLU A 360 5.33 10.09 -12.64
N PRO A 361 5.61 10.82 -11.54
CA PRO A 361 4.57 11.29 -10.61
C PRO A 361 3.49 12.16 -11.27
N SER A 362 3.81 12.82 -12.39
CA SER A 362 2.87 13.64 -13.17
C SER A 362 1.77 12.83 -13.86
N GLN A 363 1.90 11.50 -13.94
CA GLN A 363 0.86 10.58 -14.40
C GLN A 363 -0.23 10.32 -13.34
N VAL A 364 -0.01 10.79 -12.10
CA VAL A 364 -0.96 10.68 -11.01
C VAL A 364 -1.60 12.05 -10.77
N MET A 365 -2.94 12.07 -10.82
CA MET A 365 -3.73 13.22 -10.41
C MET A 365 -4.25 13.00 -8.99
N PHE A 366 -3.97 13.94 -8.09
CA PHE A 366 -4.53 13.96 -6.75
C PHE A 366 -5.64 15.00 -6.64
N VAL A 367 -6.75 14.61 -6.03
CA VAL A 367 -7.90 15.48 -5.77
C VAL A 367 -8.15 15.55 -4.26
N THR A 368 -8.12 16.75 -3.69
CA THR A 368 -8.37 17.02 -2.26
C THR A 368 -9.03 18.39 -2.08
N ASP A 369 -9.74 18.61 -0.99
CA ASP A 369 -10.21 19.93 -0.59
C ASP A 369 -9.15 20.70 0.25
N VAL A 370 -8.16 20.01 0.81
CA VAL A 370 -7.22 20.59 1.76
C VAL A 370 -6.01 21.18 1.03
N TYR A 371 -5.86 22.51 1.12
CA TYR A 371 -4.74 23.24 0.49
C TYR A 371 -3.35 22.70 0.87
N ALA A 372 -3.12 22.38 2.15
CA ALA A 372 -1.82 21.87 2.60
C ALA A 372 -1.45 20.50 1.98
N GLU A 373 -2.45 19.67 1.71
CA GLU A 373 -2.27 18.38 1.05
C GLU A 373 -1.98 18.58 -0.45
N ALA A 374 -2.70 19.51 -1.09
CA ALA A 374 -2.46 19.90 -2.47
C ALA A 374 -1.03 20.41 -2.69
N VAL A 375 -0.50 21.25 -1.79
CA VAL A 375 0.89 21.73 -1.81
C VAL A 375 1.88 20.56 -1.70
N ALA A 376 1.64 19.63 -0.77
CA ALA A 376 2.51 18.49 -0.56
C ALA A 376 2.54 17.54 -1.77
N ALA A 377 1.38 17.24 -2.36
CA ALA A 377 1.27 16.43 -3.57
C ALA A 377 1.96 17.09 -4.77
N LYS A 378 1.76 18.40 -4.95
CA LYS A 378 2.40 19.15 -6.03
C LYS A 378 3.92 19.17 -5.90
N ALA A 379 4.44 19.31 -4.68
CA ALA A 379 5.87 19.25 -4.39
C ALA A 379 6.48 17.86 -4.69
N ALA A 380 5.67 16.80 -4.68
CA ALA A 380 6.08 15.45 -5.09
C ALA A 380 5.97 15.20 -6.61
N GLY A 381 5.52 16.20 -7.38
CA GLY A 381 5.44 16.12 -8.85
C GLY A 381 4.08 15.67 -9.40
N LEU A 382 3.08 15.45 -8.55
CA LEU A 382 1.74 15.04 -8.98
C LEU A 382 1.00 16.19 -9.69
N GLN A 383 0.05 15.83 -10.55
CA GLN A 383 -1.01 16.74 -10.93
C GLN A 383 -2.01 16.88 -9.78
N VAL A 384 -2.53 18.07 -9.56
CA VAL A 384 -3.36 18.35 -8.39
C VAL A 384 -4.56 19.22 -8.78
N LEU A 385 -5.74 18.81 -8.35
CA LEU A 385 -6.98 19.59 -8.41
C LEU A 385 -7.51 19.78 -7.00
N ILE A 386 -8.00 21.00 -6.70
CA ILE A 386 -8.68 21.26 -5.43
C ILE A 386 -10.19 21.11 -5.59
N SER A 387 -10.79 20.24 -4.78
CA SER A 387 -12.24 20.04 -4.72
C SER A 387 -12.90 21.11 -3.85
N VAL A 388 -13.80 21.89 -4.44
CA VAL A 388 -14.58 22.92 -3.74
C VAL A 388 -16.01 22.43 -3.61
N ARG A 389 -16.36 21.93 -2.42
CA ARG A 389 -17.69 21.42 -2.08
C ARG A 389 -18.34 22.26 -0.97
N PRO A 390 -19.68 22.19 -0.83
CA PRO A 390 -20.37 22.86 0.27
C PRO A 390 -19.83 22.43 1.64
N GLY A 391 -19.49 23.38 2.49
CA GLY A 391 -18.93 23.14 3.84
C GLY A 391 -17.41 23.08 3.91
N ASN A 392 -16.69 23.05 2.78
CA ASN A 392 -15.23 23.08 2.79
C ASN A 392 -14.70 24.43 3.29
N ALA A 393 -13.51 24.40 3.91
CA ALA A 393 -12.83 25.61 4.35
C ALA A 393 -12.50 26.54 3.17
N PRO A 394 -12.52 27.87 3.37
CA PRO A 394 -12.14 28.81 2.33
C PRO A 394 -10.68 28.62 1.94
N LEU A 395 -10.41 28.69 0.64
CA LEU A 395 -9.05 28.63 0.12
C LEU A 395 -8.35 29.98 0.26
N PRO A 396 -7.01 29.99 0.47
CA PRO A 396 -6.24 31.23 0.43
C PRO A 396 -6.38 31.95 -0.92
N GLU A 397 -6.36 33.28 -0.92
CA GLU A 397 -6.33 34.05 -2.17
C GLU A 397 -5.07 33.72 -2.99
N ASN A 398 -5.21 33.64 -4.32
CA ASN A 398 -4.11 33.35 -5.25
C ASN A 398 -3.35 32.05 -4.98
N HIS A 399 -4.03 31.02 -4.48
CA HIS A 399 -3.44 29.71 -4.17
C HIS A 399 -2.81 28.98 -5.38
N GLY A 400 -3.11 29.38 -6.62
CA GLY A 400 -2.42 28.90 -7.84
C GLY A 400 -2.77 27.48 -8.29
N PHE A 401 -3.76 26.84 -7.66
CA PHE A 401 -4.26 25.51 -8.05
C PHE A 401 -5.53 25.63 -8.90
N LYS A 402 -5.75 24.68 -9.80
CA LYS A 402 -7.05 24.53 -10.46
C LYS A 402 -8.07 24.01 -9.44
N THR A 403 -9.29 24.50 -9.54
CA THR A 403 -10.40 24.09 -8.67
C THR A 403 -11.50 23.43 -9.50
N ILE A 404 -12.19 22.47 -8.88
CA ILE A 404 -13.35 21.80 -9.46
C ILE A 404 -14.49 21.84 -8.46
N LYS A 405 -15.74 21.87 -8.95
CA LYS A 405 -16.93 21.79 -8.09
C LYS A 405 -17.66 20.46 -8.25
N SER A 406 -17.37 19.74 -9.34
CA SER A 406 -17.83 18.38 -9.60
C SER A 406 -16.72 17.56 -10.28
N PHE A 407 -16.74 16.25 -10.08
CA PHE A 407 -15.89 15.30 -10.78
C PHE A 407 -16.21 15.22 -12.28
N ALA A 408 -17.38 15.71 -12.72
CA ALA A 408 -17.66 15.90 -14.14
C ALA A 408 -16.66 16.85 -14.81
N ASP A 409 -16.13 17.84 -14.07
CA ASP A 409 -15.16 18.83 -14.57
C ASP A 409 -13.78 18.19 -14.83
N ILE A 410 -13.45 17.10 -14.14
CA ILE A 410 -12.17 16.39 -14.27
C ILE A 410 -12.05 15.73 -15.64
N GLN A 411 -13.15 15.26 -16.23
CA GLN A 411 -13.12 14.60 -17.54
C GLN A 411 -12.59 15.55 -18.64
N ALA A 412 -12.92 16.84 -18.55
CA ALA A 412 -12.39 17.84 -19.47
C ALA A 412 -10.87 18.01 -19.29
N GLU A 413 -10.37 17.98 -18.06
CA GLU A 413 -8.95 18.10 -17.75
C GLU A 413 -8.13 16.90 -18.23
N ILE A 414 -8.64 15.68 -18.05
CA ILE A 414 -7.97 14.45 -18.52
C ILE A 414 -7.87 14.39 -20.06
N MET A 415 -8.80 15.01 -20.79
CA MET A 415 -8.78 15.02 -22.26
C MET A 415 -7.98 16.18 -22.88
N ILE A 416 -7.61 17.19 -22.09
CA ILE A 416 -6.83 18.36 -22.54
C ILE A 416 -5.34 18.18 -22.26
N SER A 417 -4.97 17.34 -21.28
CA SER A 417 -3.59 16.86 -21.06
C SER A 417 -3.21 15.79 -22.06
#